data_AF-A0A8T6NJM9-F1
#
_entry.id   AF-A0A8T6NJM9-F1
#
_cell.length_a   1.000
_cell.length_b   1.000
_cell.length_c   1.000
_cell.angle_alpha   90.00
_cell.angle_beta   90.00
_cell.angle_gamma   90.00
#
_symmetry.space_group_name_H-M   'P 1'
#
loop_
_entity.id
_entity.type
_entity.pdbx_description
1 polymer ?
#
loop_
_entity_poly.entity_id
_entity_poly.type
_entity_poly.pdbx_seq_one_letter_code
_entity_poly.pdbx_strand_id
1 'polypeptide(L)'
;MWWSMKWANFLKPVVHQFARTFLKQDQTAFIKQSKGLQWDPALRLAGQPDQQAKWYFRIKNEWARTEDEGKEFKNPLKEATLKWRT
;
A
#
# COMPACT_ATOMS: atom_id res chain seq x y z
N MET A 1 -20.01 -6.54 -13.45
CA MET A 1 -19.64 -6.98 -12.08
C MET A 1 -19.00 -8.36 -12.22
N TRP A 2 -17.72 -8.52 -11.86
CA TRP A 2 -16.80 -9.56 -12.35
C TRP A 2 -16.86 -10.92 -11.62
N TRP A 3 -18.03 -11.36 -11.14
CA TRP A 3 -18.19 -12.66 -10.46
C TRP A 3 -19.30 -13.50 -11.07
N SER A 4 -19.04 -14.79 -11.34
CA SER A 4 -20.02 -15.73 -11.90
C SER A 4 -21.07 -16.19 -10.88
N MET A 5 -20.78 -16.06 -9.57
CA MET A 5 -21.66 -16.50 -8.49
C MET A 5 -22.62 -15.39 -8.05
N LYS A 6 -23.83 -15.35 -8.63
CA LYS A 6 -24.87 -14.35 -8.30
C LYS A 6 -25.29 -14.35 -6.83
N TRP A 7 -25.17 -15.48 -6.13
CA TRP A 7 -25.53 -15.63 -4.71
C TRP A 7 -24.58 -14.87 -3.76
N ALA A 8 -23.34 -14.61 -4.18
CA ALA A 8 -22.37 -13.84 -3.39
C ALA A 8 -22.83 -12.38 -3.13
N ASN A 9 -23.80 -11.88 -3.91
CA ASN A 9 -24.43 -10.59 -3.65
C ASN A 9 -25.14 -10.53 -2.29
N PHE A 10 -25.58 -11.66 -1.75
CA PHE A 10 -26.20 -11.72 -0.43
C PHE A 10 -25.22 -11.45 0.72
N LEU A 11 -23.92 -11.70 0.51
CA LEU A 11 -22.86 -11.41 1.49
C LEU A 11 -22.46 -9.93 1.49
N LYS A 12 -22.87 -9.14 0.51
CA LYS A 12 -22.54 -7.70 0.39
C LYS A 12 -22.81 -6.89 1.66
N PRO A 13 -24.00 -6.92 2.30
CA PRO A 13 -24.25 -6.12 3.50
C PRO A 13 -23.28 -6.45 4.64
N VAL A 14 -22.94 -7.73 4.80
CA VAL A 14 -21.97 -8.18 5.82
C VAL A 14 -20.57 -7.68 5.50
N VAL A 15 -20.10 -7.88 4.26
CA VAL A 15 -18.79 -7.39 3.81
C VAL A 15 -18.70 -5.87 3.92
N HIS A 16 -19.78 -5.16 3.59
CA HIS A 16 -19.82 -3.70 3.67
C HIS A 16 -19.70 -3.22 5.13
N GLN A 17 -20.41 -3.85 6.06
CA GLN A 17 -20.30 -3.52 7.48
C GLN A 17 -18.90 -3.80 8.04
N PHE A 18 -18.31 -4.93 7.65
CA PHE A 18 -16.93 -5.28 8.03
C PHE A 18 -15.94 -4.27 7.45
N ALA A 19 -16.02 -3.97 6.16
CA ALA A 19 -15.17 -3.00 5.47
C ALA A 19 -15.26 -1.61 6.12
N ARG A 20 -16.46 -1.14 6.48
CA ARG A 20 -16.63 0.15 7.17
C ARG A 20 -15.91 0.17 8.51
N THR A 21 -15.98 -0.92 9.28
CA THR A 21 -15.33 -1.02 10.59
C THR A 21 -13.81 -1.06 10.44
N PHE A 22 -13.32 -1.92 9.54
CA PHE A 22 -11.90 -2.06 9.23
C PHE A 22 -11.28 -0.73 8.74
N LEU A 23 -11.92 -0.07 7.77
CA LEU A 23 -11.44 1.22 7.24
C LEU A 23 -11.45 2.32 8.31
N LYS A 24 -12.42 2.32 9.23
CA LYS A 24 -12.46 3.29 10.33
C LYS A 24 -11.30 3.08 11.32
N GLN A 25 -10.93 1.84 11.58
CA GLN A 25 -9.77 1.51 12.41
C GLN A 25 -8.47 1.99 11.76
N ASP A 26 -8.25 1.63 10.49
CA ASP A 26 -7.08 2.06 9.71
C ASP A 26 -6.98 3.58 9.60
N GLN A 27 -8.10 4.26 9.33
CA GLN A 27 -8.15 5.74 9.30
C GLN A 27 -7.67 6.34 10.63
N THR A 28 -8.10 5.77 11.75
CA THR A 28 -7.70 6.26 13.08
C THR A 28 -6.20 6.09 13.30
N ALA A 29 -5.61 4.99 12.83
CA ALA A 29 -4.16 4.78 12.88
C ALA A 29 -3.41 5.80 12.01
N PHE A 30 -3.87 6.05 10.79
CA PHE A 30 -3.27 7.06 9.90
C PHE A 30 -3.33 8.48 10.48
N ILE A 31 -4.45 8.86 11.10
CA ILE A 31 -4.57 10.19 11.75
C ILE A 31 -3.54 10.33 12.87
N LYS A 32 -3.33 9.29 13.68
CA LYS A 32 -2.31 9.29 14.74
C LYS A 32 -0.90 9.38 14.16
N GLN A 33 -0.62 8.63 13.09
CA GLN A 33 0.67 8.67 12.40
C GLN A 33 0.94 10.06 11.80
N SER A 34 -0.06 10.68 11.17
CA SER A 34 0.02 12.03 10.61
C SER A 34 0.33 13.09 11.67
N LYS A 35 -0.29 13.00 12.85
CA LYS A 35 0.06 13.86 13.99
C LYS A 35 1.50 13.62 14.47
N GLY A 36 1.95 12.36 14.49
CA GLY A 36 3.32 12.01 14.85
C GLY A 36 4.37 12.55 13.87
N LEU A 37 4.06 12.60 12.57
CA LEU A 37 4.95 13.14 11.53
C LEU A 37 5.31 14.62 11.73
N GLN A 38 4.51 15.38 12.49
CA GLN A 38 4.82 16.79 12.81
C GLN A 38 6.12 16.94 13.60
N TRP A 39 6.60 15.87 14.25
CA TRP A 39 7.82 15.84 15.05
C TRP A 39 9.02 15.22 14.31
N ASP A 40 8.92 15.06 12.99
CA ASP A 40 9.93 14.45 12.10
C ASP A 40 10.55 13.15 12.65
N PRO A 41 9.73 12.15 13.05
CA PRO A 41 10.26 10.87 13.48
C PRO A 41 10.92 10.17 12.31
N ALA A 42 12.08 9.53 12.54
CA ALA A 42 12.72 8.72 11.52
C ALA A 42 11.78 7.59 11.04
N LEU A 43 11.23 7.75 9.83
CA LEU A 43 10.33 6.76 9.22
C LEU A 43 11.11 5.51 8.84
N ARG A 44 11.16 4.56 9.77
CA ARG A 44 11.82 3.28 9.56
C ARG A 44 10.80 2.24 9.10
N LEU A 45 10.91 1.84 7.85
CA LEU A 45 10.23 0.65 7.33
C LEU A 45 10.92 -0.60 7.89
N ALA A 46 10.20 -1.37 8.71
CA ALA A 46 10.63 -2.56 9.39
C ALA A 46 10.98 -3.68 8.40
N GLY A 47 12.27 -3.95 8.26
CA GLY A 47 12.80 -5.21 7.71
C GLY A 47 12.16 -5.69 6.40
N GLN A 48 11.94 -7.00 6.32
CA GLN A 48 11.29 -7.68 5.19
C GLN A 48 9.76 -7.52 5.09
N PRO A 49 8.98 -7.39 6.18
CA PRO A 49 7.53 -7.18 6.07
C PRO A 49 7.17 -5.98 5.19
N ASP A 50 8.00 -4.92 5.24
CA ASP A 50 7.77 -3.69 4.49
C ASP A 50 8.45 -3.66 3.10
N GLN A 51 8.89 -4.81 2.58
CA GLN A 51 9.63 -4.85 1.31
C GLN A 51 8.78 -4.35 0.12
N GLN A 52 7.48 -4.65 0.12
CA GLN A 52 6.56 -4.16 -0.90
C GLN A 52 6.39 -2.64 -0.85
N ALA A 53 6.29 -2.06 0.36
CA ALA A 53 6.22 -0.61 0.53
C ALA A 53 7.52 0.07 0.06
N LYS A 54 8.68 -0.50 0.41
CA LYS A 54 9.99 -0.01 -0.07
C LYS A 54 10.07 0.01 -1.60
N TRP A 55 9.58 -1.04 -2.25
CA TRP A 55 9.51 -1.11 -3.71
C TRP A 55 8.61 -0.05 -4.32
N TYR A 56 7.41 0.13 -3.76
CA TYR A 56 6.48 1.17 -4.17
C TYR A 56 7.12 2.56 -4.11
N PHE A 57 7.72 2.94 -2.98
CA PHE A 57 8.34 4.25 -2.83
C PHE A 57 9.54 4.44 -3.77
N ARG A 58 10.35 3.41 -4.04
CA ARG A 58 11.45 3.49 -5.01
C ARG A 58 10.94 3.76 -6.42
N ILE A 59 9.93 3.03 -6.87
CA ILE A 59 9.34 3.24 -8.20
C ILE A 59 8.74 4.65 -8.29
N LYS A 60 7.95 5.05 -7.27
CA LYS A 60 7.31 6.36 -7.24
C LYS A 60 8.32 7.51 -7.29
N ASN A 61 9.41 7.41 -6.52
CA ASN A 61 10.45 8.44 -6.50
C ASN A 61 11.20 8.50 -7.83
N GLU A 62 11.54 7.35 -8.43
CA GLU A 62 12.20 7.35 -9.74
C GLU A 62 11.27 7.88 -10.83
N TRP A 63 9.97 7.57 -10.77
CA TRP A 63 8.98 8.14 -11.68
C TRP A 63 8.95 9.66 -11.61
N ALA A 64 8.79 10.23 -10.41
CA ALA A 64 8.78 11.68 -10.20
C ALA A 64 10.07 12.32 -10.72
N ARG A 65 11.22 11.69 -10.44
CA ARG A 65 12.52 12.15 -10.94
C ARG A 65 12.64 12.10 -12.47
N THR A 66 12.14 11.04 -13.11
CA THR A 66 12.18 10.92 -14.57
C THR A 66 11.26 11.92 -15.26
N GLU A 67 10.13 12.26 -14.62
CA GLU A 67 9.20 13.31 -15.04
C GLU A 67 9.86 14.69 -14.94
N ASP A 68 10.54 14.98 -13.82
CA ASP A 68 11.27 16.24 -13.62
C ASP A 68 12.49 16.40 -14.56
N GLU A 69 13.22 15.32 -14.83
CA GLU A 69 14.43 15.33 -15.68
C GLU A 69 14.12 15.13 -17.17
N GLY A 70 12.87 14.85 -17.55
CA GLY A 70 12.46 14.56 -18.93
C GLY A 70 13.12 13.29 -19.52
N LYS A 71 13.51 12.34 -18.67
CA LYS A 71 14.19 11.10 -19.07
C LYS A 71 13.21 9.94 -19.16
N GLU A 72 13.60 8.93 -19.93
CA GLU A 72 12.84 7.68 -19.98
C GLU A 72 12.88 6.96 -18.63
N PHE A 73 11.72 6.51 -18.16
CA PHE A 73 11.61 5.75 -16.92
C PHE A 73 12.34 4.41 -17.01
N LYS A 74 13.27 4.16 -16.08
CA LYS A 74 13.94 2.87 -15.93
C LYS A 74 13.53 2.24 -14.60
N ASN A 75 12.99 1.02 -14.65
CA ASN A 75 12.56 0.32 -13.44
C ASN A 75 13.73 0.16 -12.45
N PRO A 76 13.67 0.77 -11.26
CA PRO A 76 14.77 0.70 -10.28
C PRO A 76 14.82 -0.63 -9.53
N LEU A 77 13.85 -1.53 -9.75
CA LEU A 77 13.76 -2.81 -9.06
C LEU A 77 14.46 -3.92 -9.85
N LYS A 78 15.17 -4.79 -9.12
CA LYS A 78 15.70 -6.04 -9.66
C LYS A 78 14.62 -7.11 -9.62
N GLU A 79 14.57 -7.95 -10.64
CA GLU A 79 13.71 -9.12 -10.65
C GLU A 79 14.01 -10.02 -9.45
N ALA A 80 12.96 -10.47 -8.78
CA ALA A 80 13.05 -11.32 -7.61
C ALA A 80 11.87 -12.29 -7.57
N THR A 81 12.15 -13.56 -7.27
CA THR A 81 11.12 -14.57 -7.02
C THR A 81 10.72 -14.54 -5.56
N LEU A 82 9.48 -14.15 -5.28
CA LEU A 82 8.92 -14.17 -3.93
C LEU A 82 8.56 -15.60 -3.51
N LYS A 83 8.88 -15.95 -2.26
CA LYS A 83 8.44 -17.20 -1.63
C LYS A 83 7.68 -16.87 -0.36
N TRP A 84 6.58 -17.57 -0.14
CA TRP A 84 5.84 -17.49 1.12
C TRP A 84 6.76 -17.91 2.29
N ARG A 85 6.80 -17.11 3.35
CA ARG A 85 7.35 -17.52 4.64
C ARG A 85 6.18 -17.73 5.60
N THR A 86 5.91 -18.98 5.92
CA THR A 86 5.08 -19.41 7.06
C THR A 86 5.78 -19.11 8.37
#